data_AF-A0A946SRN5-F1
#
_entry.id   AF-A0A946SRN5-F1
#
_cell.length_a   1.000
_cell.length_b   1.000
_cell.length_c   1.000
_cell.angle_alpha   90.00
_cell.angle_beta   90.00
_cell.angle_gamma   90.00
#
_symmetry.space_group_name_H-M   'P 1'
#
loop_
_entity.id
_entity.type
_entity.pdbx_description
1 polymer ?
#
loop_
_entity_poly.entity_id
_entity_poly.type
_entity_poly.pdbx_seq_one_letter_code
_entity_poly.pdbx_strand_id
1 'polypeptide(L)'
;MARVARRGDADDHALMMSLGLVSAIEGDAALGRTAVDMALTYVRGPIRSGHVTFAHDLARCAFVYDLCHEYWTDDERREFVTYLNTTVDANTRSETHVFHNGWYGYKNWGIGLACYATWYENGRAEQILATLEQDWRTRAAPALELAGAGGGWAEGYYTNYWLYEWVVFCEVALRCGGVDYYADAPGFFRSRAVASMFEAYPGVREYGSRRSIPMGDGGGRRFGGDRDKTLSARRILVNHYREDPRSHAVHAFNETTPRSSVGAYAYKDFLWRDPSVPTADPGSVGLSHLSEAAGFVYARSDWTDDATHFYLKAGDRFTAHQHLDVGHFLIYKHEELAGDGGHYDGFGTQHDVNYHLRTIAHSTVLVSDPAEEWPGIRAGDVTGADDGQHHDWPHHNGAVTDPAAWHARRELYDIADIVAFEDSGEYLYVAADCSRAYSADKLAAFTRQVVYLRPDTFVIFDRVESTRAEFRKTWLLQAMKTPERRGESLVVTHGDGRLFVQTLLPRDPNVALHDGDDLYRYGGRAYPPERDTGPAPECRVEVSPREVSTVDYFLHVLTASSAATDDVPAAALAEDGGAFVVAVGDAEARFARDQIGGTLRVGGRERVLSAVIRPTTAPSGR
;
A
#
# COMPACT_ATOMS: atom_id res chain seq x y z
N MET A 1 13.18 1.37 26.06
CA MET A 1 14.31 0.42 26.03
C MET A 1 14.77 0.02 27.43
N ALA A 2 15.50 0.85 28.19
CA ALA A 2 16.05 0.47 29.51
C ALA A 2 15.01 -0.05 30.52
N ARG A 3 13.81 0.52 30.53
CA ARG A 3 12.67 0.01 31.32
C ARG A 3 12.27 -1.41 30.91
N VAL A 4 12.19 -1.69 29.60
CA VAL A 4 11.81 -3.00 29.05
C VAL A 4 12.85 -4.05 29.45
N ALA A 5 14.14 -3.75 29.26
CA ALA A 5 15.23 -4.64 29.63
C ALA A 5 15.20 -5.05 31.10
N ARG A 6 14.92 -4.11 32.02
CA ARG A 6 14.92 -4.38 33.46
C ARG A 6 13.62 -4.98 34.00
N ARG A 7 12.49 -4.80 33.32
CA ARG A 7 11.17 -5.28 33.77
C ARG A 7 10.73 -6.58 33.10
N GLY A 8 11.23 -6.87 31.90
CA GLY A 8 10.81 -8.04 31.13
C GLY A 8 9.38 -7.96 30.57
N ASP A 9 8.78 -6.76 30.51
CA ASP A 9 7.38 -6.53 30.13
C ASP A 9 7.19 -6.28 28.63
N ALA A 10 7.70 -7.19 27.78
CA ALA A 10 7.54 -7.12 26.33
C ALA A 10 7.60 -8.51 25.67
N ASP A 11 7.23 -8.58 24.39
CA ASP A 11 7.50 -9.76 23.56
C ASP A 11 9.02 -10.05 23.45
N ASP A 12 9.37 -11.30 23.14
CA ASP A 12 10.77 -11.74 23.06
C ASP A 12 11.61 -10.87 22.13
N HIS A 13 11.04 -10.39 21.03
CA HIS A 13 11.77 -9.58 20.07
C HIS A 13 12.15 -8.22 20.69
N ALA A 14 11.19 -7.46 21.22
CA ALA A 14 11.48 -6.18 21.87
C ALA A 14 12.33 -6.32 23.14
N LEU A 15 12.12 -7.41 23.89
CA LEU A 15 12.87 -7.69 25.11
C LEU A 15 14.33 -8.00 24.80
N MET A 16 14.62 -8.92 23.87
CA MET A 16 16.00 -9.29 23.50
C MET A 16 16.77 -8.10 22.91
N MET A 17 16.13 -7.30 22.04
CA MET A 17 16.75 -6.06 21.52
C MET A 17 17.09 -5.09 22.65
N SER A 18 16.16 -4.91 23.60
CA SER A 18 16.38 -4.01 24.73
C SER A 18 17.45 -4.52 25.69
N LEU A 19 17.47 -5.82 26.00
CA LEU A 19 18.49 -6.43 26.84
C LEU A 19 19.88 -6.29 26.22
N GLY A 20 20.02 -6.64 24.93
CA GLY A 20 21.28 -6.54 24.20
C GLY A 20 21.81 -5.11 24.17
N LEU A 21 21.00 -4.15 23.75
CA LEU A 21 21.40 -2.75 23.66
C LEU A 21 21.77 -2.17 25.04
N VAL A 22 20.96 -2.44 26.07
CA VAL A 22 21.23 -1.89 27.42
C VAL A 22 22.47 -2.52 28.02
N SER A 23 22.66 -3.83 27.86
CA SER A 23 23.87 -4.52 28.31
C SER A 23 25.12 -3.92 27.66
N ALA A 24 25.11 -3.76 26.32
CA ALA A 24 26.23 -3.18 25.58
C ALA A 24 26.53 -1.72 25.97
N ILE A 25 25.50 -0.91 26.23
CA ILE A 25 25.67 0.51 26.58
C ILE A 25 26.13 0.69 28.03
N GLU A 26 25.58 -0.08 28.96
CA GLU A 26 25.80 0.10 30.40
C GLU A 26 26.88 -0.84 30.98
N GLY A 27 27.32 -1.84 30.21
CA GLY A 27 28.22 -2.90 30.69
C GLY A 27 27.56 -3.83 31.71
N ASP A 28 26.23 -4.01 31.63
CA ASP A 28 25.48 -4.86 32.56
C ASP A 28 25.54 -6.33 32.13
N ALA A 29 26.44 -7.07 32.78
CA ALA A 29 26.67 -8.49 32.54
C ALA A 29 25.46 -9.38 32.87
N ALA A 30 24.62 -9.00 33.83
CA ALA A 30 23.45 -9.78 34.21
C ALA A 30 22.37 -9.69 33.13
N LEU A 31 22.14 -8.49 32.58
CA LEU A 31 21.25 -8.30 31.44
C LEU A 31 21.80 -9.00 30.19
N GLY A 32 23.11 -8.92 29.97
CA GLY A 32 23.79 -9.60 28.86
C GLY A 32 23.59 -11.11 28.93
N ARG A 33 23.87 -11.73 30.08
CA ARG A 33 23.64 -13.17 30.28
C ARG A 33 22.17 -13.56 30.11
N THR A 34 21.24 -12.74 30.61
CA THR A 34 19.80 -12.96 30.41
C THR A 34 19.43 -12.97 28.92
N ALA A 35 19.99 -12.06 28.13
CA ALA A 35 19.80 -12.03 26.68
C ALA A 35 20.31 -13.32 26.02
N VAL A 36 21.52 -13.77 26.39
CA VAL A 36 22.12 -15.01 25.88
C VAL A 36 21.25 -16.22 26.22
N ASP A 37 20.78 -16.34 27.46
CA ASP A 37 19.90 -17.44 27.89
C ASP A 37 18.62 -17.49 27.06
N MET A 38 18.01 -16.33 26.77
CA MET A 38 16.86 -16.25 25.88
C MET A 38 17.20 -16.68 24.45
N ALA A 39 18.31 -16.21 23.88
CA ALA A 39 18.76 -16.62 22.56
C ALA A 39 18.96 -18.15 22.48
N LEU A 40 19.55 -18.75 23.51
CA LEU A 40 19.78 -20.20 23.57
C LEU A 40 18.49 -21.03 23.56
N THR A 41 17.35 -20.48 23.99
CA THR A 41 16.05 -21.17 23.85
C THR A 41 15.67 -21.41 22.39
N TYR A 42 16.03 -20.48 21.50
CA TYR A 42 15.82 -20.59 20.06
C TYR A 42 16.89 -21.48 19.41
N VAL A 43 18.17 -21.26 19.77
CA VAL A 43 19.31 -22.02 19.23
C VAL A 43 19.19 -23.52 19.50
N ARG A 44 18.71 -23.88 20.69
CA ARG A 44 18.49 -25.29 21.11
C ARG A 44 17.09 -25.80 20.75
N GLY A 45 16.26 -24.97 20.13
CA GLY A 45 14.94 -25.32 19.63
C GLY A 45 15.00 -26.08 18.30
N PRO A 46 13.84 -26.54 17.79
CA PRO A 46 13.77 -27.21 16.51
C PRO A 46 14.10 -26.24 15.35
N ILE A 47 14.75 -26.77 14.31
CA ILE A 47 14.95 -26.04 13.06
C ILE A 47 13.59 -25.85 12.38
N ARG A 48 13.15 -24.61 12.33
CA ARG A 48 11.91 -24.20 11.65
C ARG A 48 12.18 -24.03 10.16
N SER A 49 11.25 -24.49 9.32
CA SER A 49 11.34 -24.32 7.86
C SER A 49 10.00 -24.08 7.20
N GLY A 50 10.03 -23.48 6.02
CA GLY A 50 8.84 -23.09 5.24
C GLY A 50 8.33 -21.69 5.56
N HIS A 51 7.02 -21.47 5.36
CA HIS A 51 6.34 -20.20 5.62
C HIS A 51 6.10 -19.99 7.12
N VAL A 52 7.19 -19.82 7.88
CA VAL A 52 7.19 -19.66 9.35
C VAL A 52 8.26 -18.65 9.78
N THR A 53 8.19 -18.15 11.01
CA THR A 53 8.99 -17.02 11.51
C THR A 53 10.47 -17.32 11.83
N PHE A 54 11.09 -18.33 11.20
CA PHE A 54 12.47 -18.76 11.50
C PHE A 54 13.50 -17.63 11.39
N ALA A 55 13.33 -16.71 10.44
CA ALA A 55 14.28 -15.62 10.26
C ALA A 55 14.22 -14.58 11.38
N HIS A 56 13.05 -14.36 11.97
CA HIS A 56 12.97 -13.49 13.14
C HIS A 56 13.68 -14.11 14.34
N ASP A 57 13.67 -15.45 14.45
CA ASP A 57 14.40 -16.19 15.49
C ASP A 57 15.93 -16.07 15.26
N LEU A 58 16.39 -16.24 14.01
CA LEU A 58 17.80 -16.01 13.66
C LEU A 58 18.25 -14.57 13.93
N ALA A 59 17.49 -13.57 13.47
CA ALA A 59 17.84 -12.17 13.62
C ALA A 59 18.00 -11.76 15.08
N ARG A 60 17.04 -12.12 15.96
CA ARG A 60 17.13 -11.78 17.39
C ARG A 60 18.33 -12.45 18.06
N CYS A 61 18.63 -13.70 17.69
CA CYS A 61 19.83 -14.38 18.18
C CYS A 61 21.11 -13.70 17.68
N ALA A 62 21.14 -13.25 16.41
CA ALA A 62 22.27 -12.52 15.84
C ALA A 62 22.54 -11.20 16.57
N PHE A 63 21.49 -10.42 16.87
CA PHE A 63 21.62 -9.19 17.65
C PHE A 63 22.17 -9.44 19.06
N VAL A 64 21.69 -10.49 19.75
CA VAL A 64 22.21 -10.85 21.07
C VAL A 64 23.64 -11.41 20.98
N TYR A 65 23.94 -12.17 19.93
CA TYR A 65 25.28 -12.70 19.70
C TYR A 65 26.31 -11.57 19.56
N ASP A 66 25.98 -10.54 18.77
CA ASP A 66 26.85 -9.38 18.56
C ASP A 66 26.94 -8.48 19.80
N LEU A 67 25.80 -8.00 20.31
CA LEU A 67 25.76 -7.01 21.40
C LEU A 67 26.16 -7.57 22.77
N CYS A 68 26.07 -8.89 22.96
CA CYS A 68 26.40 -9.56 24.21
C CYS A 68 27.52 -10.59 24.05
N HIS A 69 28.33 -10.49 22.99
CA HIS A 69 29.35 -11.50 22.61
C HIS A 69 30.23 -11.98 23.77
N GLU A 70 30.67 -11.06 24.63
CA GLU A 70 31.51 -11.34 25.81
C GLU A 70 30.84 -12.24 26.87
N TYR A 71 29.51 -12.37 26.84
CA TYR A 71 28.74 -13.19 27.78
C TYR A 71 28.36 -14.58 27.23
N TRP A 72 28.75 -14.88 25.99
CA TRP A 72 28.66 -16.22 25.40
C TRP A 72 29.89 -17.05 25.75
N THR A 73 29.70 -18.31 26.11
CA THR A 73 30.80 -19.27 26.18
C THR A 73 31.20 -19.76 24.79
N ASP A 74 32.42 -20.27 24.63
CA ASP A 74 32.90 -20.85 23.36
C ASP A 74 31.98 -21.96 22.83
N ASP A 75 31.42 -22.77 23.72
CA ASP A 75 30.48 -23.83 23.34
C ASP A 75 29.16 -23.25 22.84
N GLU A 76 28.59 -22.26 23.54
CA GLU A 76 27.35 -21.60 23.13
C GLU A 76 27.51 -20.86 21.79
N ARG A 77 28.67 -20.25 21.54
CA ARG A 77 28.98 -19.63 20.24
C ARG A 77 29.01 -20.67 19.11
N ARG A 78 29.63 -21.83 19.35
CA ARG A 78 29.61 -22.96 18.39
C ARG A 78 28.21 -23.52 18.17
N GLU A 79 27.38 -23.58 19.21
CA GLU A 79 25.97 -23.97 19.09
C GLU A 79 25.21 -23.01 18.17
N PHE A 80 25.38 -21.69 18.35
CA PHE A 80 24.71 -20.70 17.49
C PHE A 80 25.16 -20.78 16.03
N VAL A 81 26.46 -20.91 15.77
CA VAL A 81 26.98 -21.09 14.40
C VAL A 81 26.41 -22.35 13.75
N THR A 82 26.27 -23.44 14.51
CA THR A 82 25.66 -24.69 14.03
C THR A 82 24.17 -24.50 13.71
N TYR A 83 23.44 -23.84 14.61
CA TYR A 83 22.02 -23.51 14.42
C TYR A 83 21.78 -22.64 13.18
N LEU A 84 22.58 -21.59 13.00
CA LEU A 84 22.55 -20.72 11.82
C LEU A 84 22.72 -21.55 10.54
N ASN A 85 23.81 -22.30 10.44
CA ASN A 85 24.15 -23.05 9.23
C ASN A 85 23.08 -24.11 8.91
N THR A 86 22.57 -24.80 9.92
CA THR A 86 21.49 -25.79 9.74
C THR A 86 20.18 -25.14 9.29
N THR A 87 19.87 -23.95 9.83
CA THR A 87 18.66 -23.21 9.44
C THR A 87 18.75 -22.72 8.00
N VAL A 88 19.94 -22.28 7.55
CA VAL A 88 20.20 -21.92 6.15
C VAL A 88 19.97 -23.11 5.23
N ASP A 89 20.55 -24.26 5.54
CA ASP A 89 20.44 -25.48 4.73
C ASP A 89 18.98 -25.94 4.60
N ALA A 90 18.20 -25.84 5.67
CA ALA A 90 16.79 -26.21 5.69
C ALA A 90 15.87 -25.27 4.90
N ASN A 91 16.28 -24.02 4.63
CA ASN A 91 15.39 -22.97 4.08
C ASN A 91 15.80 -22.44 2.70
N THR A 92 16.71 -23.11 1.99
CA THR A 92 17.17 -22.69 0.65
C THR A 92 16.05 -22.51 -0.39
N ARG A 93 14.91 -23.20 -0.21
CA ARG A 93 13.74 -23.16 -1.10
C ARG A 93 12.54 -22.40 -0.54
N SER A 94 12.64 -21.83 0.66
CA SER A 94 11.57 -21.02 1.24
C SER A 94 11.59 -19.63 0.61
N GLU A 95 10.40 -19.06 0.36
CA GLU A 95 10.24 -17.62 0.13
C GLU A 95 11.06 -17.09 -1.06
N THR A 96 10.98 -17.81 -2.18
CA THR A 96 11.80 -17.57 -3.37
C THR A 96 11.28 -16.47 -4.30
N HIS A 97 10.06 -15.99 -4.09
CA HIS A 97 9.38 -15.03 -4.96
C HIS A 97 9.70 -13.59 -4.51
N VAL A 98 10.38 -12.81 -5.35
CA VAL A 98 10.94 -11.51 -4.96
C VAL A 98 9.93 -10.36 -4.91
N PHE A 99 8.72 -10.57 -5.44
CA PHE A 99 7.60 -9.63 -5.28
C PHE A 99 6.79 -9.89 -3.99
N HIS A 100 7.12 -10.93 -3.24
CA HIS A 100 6.44 -11.30 -2.00
C HIS A 100 7.25 -10.85 -0.78
N ASN A 101 6.58 -10.28 0.23
CA ASN A 101 7.19 -9.76 1.45
C ASN A 101 8.15 -10.74 2.12
N GLY A 102 7.83 -12.04 2.07
CA GLY A 102 8.58 -13.09 2.72
C GLY A 102 10.04 -13.15 2.27
N TRP A 103 10.35 -12.85 1.00
CA TRP A 103 11.74 -12.87 0.54
C TRP A 103 12.63 -11.92 1.36
N TYR A 104 12.15 -10.70 1.61
CA TYR A 104 12.88 -9.65 2.34
C TYR A 104 12.97 -9.94 3.84
N GLY A 105 11.86 -10.35 4.44
CA GLY A 105 11.78 -10.63 5.87
C GLY A 105 12.52 -11.90 6.29
N TYR A 106 12.64 -12.90 5.40
CA TYR A 106 13.19 -14.19 5.78
C TYR A 106 14.66 -14.42 5.40
N LYS A 107 15.08 -13.96 4.23
CA LYS A 107 16.46 -14.22 3.78
C LYS A 107 17.46 -13.28 4.45
N ASN A 108 17.29 -11.98 4.29
CA ASN A 108 18.35 -11.03 4.65
C ASN A 108 18.28 -10.57 6.10
N TRP A 109 17.08 -10.28 6.61
CA TRP A 109 16.89 -9.95 8.02
C TRP A 109 17.35 -11.06 8.97
N GLY A 110 17.05 -12.33 8.66
CA GLY A 110 17.49 -13.46 9.48
C GLY A 110 18.92 -13.91 9.17
N ILE A 111 19.10 -14.53 8.00
CA ILE A 111 20.36 -15.20 7.62
C ILE A 111 21.47 -14.16 7.45
N GLY A 112 21.19 -13.06 6.76
CA GLY A 112 22.16 -12.01 6.49
C GLY A 112 22.72 -11.38 7.77
N LEU A 113 21.86 -10.96 8.70
CA LEU A 113 22.30 -10.43 10.00
C LEU A 113 23.12 -11.45 10.80
N ALA A 114 22.69 -12.71 10.84
CA ALA A 114 23.42 -13.76 11.54
C ALA A 114 24.79 -14.05 10.92
N CYS A 115 24.94 -13.94 9.60
CA CYS A 115 26.24 -14.07 8.94
C CYS A 115 27.18 -12.90 9.28
N TYR A 116 26.67 -11.66 9.34
CA TYR A 116 27.49 -10.53 9.79
C TYR A 116 27.90 -10.67 11.27
N ALA A 117 26.96 -11.01 12.15
CA ALA A 117 27.24 -11.19 13.58
C ALA A 117 28.30 -12.29 13.82
N THR A 118 28.29 -13.36 13.02
CA THR A 118 29.20 -14.50 13.17
C THR A 118 30.41 -14.45 12.23
N TRP A 119 30.66 -13.34 11.53
CA TRP A 119 31.61 -13.25 10.42
C TRP A 119 32.99 -13.86 10.71
N TYR A 120 33.55 -13.60 11.90
CA TYR A 120 34.88 -14.06 12.29
C TYR A 120 34.93 -15.51 12.83
N GLU A 121 33.77 -16.10 13.14
CA GLU A 121 33.67 -17.43 13.76
C GLU A 121 32.96 -18.45 12.86
N ASN A 122 32.20 -18.00 11.87
CA ASN A 122 31.47 -18.84 10.93
C ASN A 122 32.16 -18.87 9.56
N GLY A 123 32.89 -19.95 9.28
CA GLY A 123 33.55 -20.15 7.98
C GLY A 123 32.63 -20.24 6.76
N ARG A 124 31.30 -20.26 6.94
CA ARG A 124 30.31 -20.23 5.84
C ARG A 124 29.72 -18.83 5.60
N ALA A 125 29.95 -17.86 6.49
CA ALA A 125 29.29 -16.55 6.43
C ALA A 125 29.52 -15.82 5.11
N GLU A 126 30.77 -15.78 4.62
CA GLU A 126 31.13 -15.15 3.35
C GLU A 126 30.38 -15.76 2.16
N GLN A 127 30.38 -17.09 2.05
CA GLN A 127 29.69 -17.78 0.95
C GLN A 127 28.17 -17.58 0.99
N ILE A 128 27.58 -17.59 2.20
CA ILE A 128 26.15 -17.37 2.38
C ILE A 128 25.77 -15.94 1.98
N LEU A 129 26.52 -14.93 2.44
CA LEU A 129 26.29 -13.54 2.06
C LEU A 129 26.46 -13.31 0.55
N ALA A 130 27.48 -13.89 -0.07
CA ALA A 130 27.67 -13.81 -1.52
C ALA A 130 26.48 -14.38 -2.30
N THR A 131 25.89 -15.47 -1.80
CA THR A 131 24.69 -16.09 -2.40
C THR A 131 23.46 -15.17 -2.28
N LEU A 132 23.26 -14.56 -1.10
CA LEU A 132 22.18 -13.61 -0.87
C LEU A 132 22.32 -12.35 -1.72
N GLU A 133 23.53 -11.80 -1.83
CA GLU A 133 23.83 -10.62 -2.65
C GLU A 133 23.61 -10.92 -4.14
N GLN A 134 23.98 -12.11 -4.61
CA GLN A 134 23.70 -12.53 -5.99
C GLN A 134 22.19 -12.63 -6.26
N ASP A 135 21.41 -13.25 -5.36
CA ASP A 135 19.95 -13.34 -5.48
C ASP A 135 19.31 -11.94 -5.47
N TRP A 136 19.82 -11.03 -4.64
CA TRP A 136 19.41 -9.64 -4.60
C TRP A 136 19.65 -8.93 -5.95
N ARG A 137 20.91 -8.88 -6.40
CA ARG A 137 21.29 -8.09 -7.58
C ARG A 137 20.66 -8.60 -8.87
N THR A 138 20.46 -9.91 -8.97
CA THR A 138 19.95 -10.52 -10.20
C THR A 138 18.43 -10.61 -10.26
N ARG A 139 17.73 -10.55 -9.10
CA ARG A 139 16.27 -10.71 -9.06
C ARG A 139 15.55 -9.64 -8.23
N ALA A 140 15.92 -9.45 -6.96
CA ALA A 140 15.13 -8.60 -6.06
C ALA A 140 15.29 -7.10 -6.30
N ALA A 141 16.50 -6.60 -6.56
CA ALA A 141 16.71 -5.20 -6.96
C ALA A 141 15.96 -4.86 -8.27
N PRO A 142 16.08 -5.66 -9.35
CA PRO A 142 15.26 -5.48 -10.55
C PRO A 142 13.75 -5.56 -10.28
N ALA A 143 13.29 -6.37 -9.32
CA ALA A 143 11.90 -6.43 -8.92
C ALA A 143 11.42 -5.16 -8.22
N LEU A 144 12.25 -4.57 -7.35
CA LEU A 144 11.97 -3.27 -6.72
C LEU A 144 11.90 -2.12 -7.73
N GLU A 145 12.73 -2.15 -8.78
CA GLU A 145 12.59 -1.21 -9.88
C GLU A 145 11.29 -1.44 -10.66
N LEU A 146 11.01 -2.68 -11.06
CA LEU A 146 9.87 -3.02 -11.90
C LEU A 146 8.51 -2.80 -11.21
N ALA A 147 8.39 -3.09 -9.91
CA ALA A 147 7.13 -3.04 -9.16
C ALA A 147 7.08 -1.95 -8.08
N GLY A 148 8.14 -1.13 -7.97
CA GLY A 148 8.27 -0.15 -6.90
C GLY A 148 8.97 1.16 -7.26
N ALA A 149 9.41 1.38 -8.51
CA ALA A 149 9.86 2.71 -8.93
C ALA A 149 8.80 3.80 -8.59
N GLY A 150 9.29 4.91 -8.03
CA GLY A 150 8.45 5.94 -7.43
C GLY A 150 8.12 5.69 -5.95
N GLY A 151 8.57 4.57 -5.37
CA GLY A 151 8.56 4.31 -3.94
C GLY A 151 7.32 3.56 -3.43
N GLY A 152 6.25 3.43 -4.20
CA GLY A 152 5.17 2.50 -3.87
C GLY A 152 5.65 1.04 -3.96
N TRP A 153 4.82 0.09 -3.54
CA TRP A 153 5.12 -1.33 -3.72
C TRP A 153 3.85 -2.08 -4.09
N ALA A 154 3.91 -2.85 -5.16
CA ALA A 154 2.75 -3.50 -5.74
C ALA A 154 1.97 -4.37 -4.75
N GLU A 155 2.63 -5.05 -3.80
CA GLU A 155 1.98 -5.87 -2.75
C GLU A 155 1.07 -5.06 -1.80
N GLY A 156 1.09 -3.74 -1.90
CA GLY A 156 0.26 -2.83 -1.13
C GLY A 156 0.77 -2.68 0.30
N TYR A 157 -0.12 -2.84 1.26
CA TYR A 157 0.16 -2.55 2.67
C TYR A 157 1.28 -3.39 3.28
N TYR A 158 1.54 -4.56 2.70
CA TYR A 158 2.52 -5.51 3.22
C TYR A 158 3.96 -4.97 3.24
N THR A 159 4.25 -3.92 2.47
CA THR A 159 5.47 -3.10 2.59
C THR A 159 5.76 -2.68 4.03
N ASN A 160 4.73 -2.39 4.81
CA ASN A 160 4.85 -1.97 6.21
C ASN A 160 5.27 -3.13 7.14
N TYR A 161 5.16 -4.38 6.70
CA TYR A 161 5.53 -5.55 7.50
C TYR A 161 6.99 -5.98 7.34
N TRP A 162 7.60 -5.73 6.17
CA TRP A 162 8.95 -6.20 5.84
C TRP A 162 10.00 -5.11 5.68
N LEU A 163 9.60 -3.89 5.29
CA LEU A 163 10.55 -2.86 4.87
C LEU A 163 11.51 -2.47 5.99
N TYR A 164 11.02 -2.33 7.24
CA TYR A 164 11.87 -2.00 8.39
C TYR A 164 13.01 -3.01 8.55
N GLU A 165 12.67 -4.29 8.65
CA GLU A 165 13.65 -5.38 8.77
C GLU A 165 14.65 -5.37 7.61
N TRP A 166 14.17 -5.15 6.39
CA TRP A 166 15.03 -5.09 5.21
C TRP A 166 16.02 -3.91 5.26
N VAL A 167 15.55 -2.70 5.57
CA VAL A 167 16.44 -1.53 5.62
C VAL A 167 17.39 -1.58 6.81
N VAL A 168 17.04 -2.25 7.91
CA VAL A 168 18.00 -2.52 9.00
C VAL A 168 19.14 -3.42 8.51
N PHE A 169 18.83 -4.47 7.75
CA PHE A 169 19.88 -5.29 7.13
C PHE A 169 20.75 -4.48 6.17
N CYS A 170 20.16 -3.63 5.32
CA CYS A 170 20.91 -2.77 4.40
C CYS A 170 21.90 -1.88 5.16
N GLU A 171 21.45 -1.26 6.26
CA GLU A 171 22.30 -0.42 7.10
C GLU A 171 23.45 -1.18 7.78
N VAL A 172 23.22 -2.45 8.18
CA VAL A 172 24.26 -3.34 8.70
C VAL A 172 25.25 -3.72 7.60
N ALA A 173 24.76 -4.12 6.44
CA ALA A 173 25.62 -4.49 5.30
C ALA A 173 26.48 -3.33 4.82
N LEU A 174 25.94 -2.12 4.82
CA LEU A 174 26.69 -0.91 4.48
C LEU A 174 27.79 -0.61 5.50
N ARG A 175 27.49 -0.68 6.80
CA ARG A 175 28.46 -0.36 7.88
C ARG A 175 29.53 -1.42 8.06
N CYS A 176 29.16 -2.70 7.98
CA CYS A 176 30.05 -3.81 8.28
C CYS A 176 30.76 -4.33 7.03
N GLY A 177 30.07 -4.36 5.89
CA GLY A 177 30.59 -4.92 4.63
C GLY A 177 30.86 -3.90 3.53
N GLY A 178 30.45 -2.63 3.69
CA GLY A 178 30.55 -1.62 2.63
C GLY A 178 29.62 -1.85 1.44
N VAL A 179 28.60 -2.70 1.58
CA VAL A 179 27.67 -3.04 0.49
C VAL A 179 26.45 -2.12 0.54
N ASP A 180 26.34 -1.24 -0.46
CA ASP A 180 25.20 -0.33 -0.60
C ASP A 180 24.07 -0.95 -1.44
N TYR A 181 23.17 -1.64 -0.75
CA TYR A 181 21.97 -2.23 -1.37
C TYR A 181 20.99 -1.17 -1.91
N TYR A 182 21.03 0.07 -1.40
CA TYR A 182 20.13 1.12 -1.87
C TYR A 182 20.47 1.57 -3.30
N ALA A 183 21.75 1.54 -3.64
CA ALA A 183 22.26 1.91 -4.96
C ALA A 183 21.81 0.96 -6.09
N ASP A 184 21.42 -0.27 -5.75
CA ASP A 184 20.98 -1.28 -6.73
C ASP A 184 19.51 -1.10 -7.17
N ALA A 185 18.67 -0.40 -6.38
CA ALA A 185 17.27 -0.12 -6.71
C ALA A 185 16.87 1.36 -6.39
N PRO A 186 17.57 2.35 -7.00
CA PRO A 186 17.39 3.75 -6.67
C PRO A 186 15.98 4.29 -6.97
N GLY A 187 15.27 3.78 -7.97
CA GLY A 187 13.92 4.20 -8.33
C GLY A 187 12.91 3.97 -7.22
N PHE A 188 13.05 2.87 -6.47
CA PHE A 188 12.28 2.59 -5.26
C PHE A 188 12.82 3.41 -4.08
N PHE A 189 14.09 3.23 -3.71
CA PHE A 189 14.59 3.73 -2.42
C PHE A 189 14.64 5.26 -2.32
N ARG A 190 14.98 5.97 -3.40
CA ARG A 190 15.04 7.44 -3.40
C ARG A 190 13.68 8.11 -3.26
N SER A 191 12.59 7.38 -3.48
CA SER A 191 11.23 7.90 -3.42
C SER A 191 10.40 7.26 -2.31
N ARG A 192 10.85 6.13 -1.75
CA ARG A 192 10.12 5.35 -0.74
C ARG A 192 9.71 6.16 0.49
N ALA A 193 10.60 7.01 1.00
CA ALA A 193 10.29 7.83 2.17
C ALA A 193 9.17 8.86 1.88
N VAL A 194 9.16 9.43 0.67
CA VAL A 194 8.13 10.35 0.19
C VAL A 194 6.81 9.61 -0.04
N ALA A 195 6.81 8.49 -0.76
CA ALA A 195 5.63 7.65 -0.97
C ALA A 195 5.00 7.23 0.36
N SER A 196 5.81 6.76 1.33
CA SER A 196 5.35 6.39 2.66
C SER A 196 4.74 7.55 3.46
N MET A 197 5.17 8.78 3.21
CA MET A 197 4.54 9.98 3.79
C MET A 197 3.15 10.24 3.18
N PHE A 198 2.97 10.02 1.88
CA PHE A 198 1.69 10.13 1.20
C PHE A 198 0.70 8.99 1.51
N GLU A 199 1.22 7.80 1.82
CA GLU A 199 0.43 6.64 2.25
C GLU A 199 -0.18 6.78 3.66
N ALA A 200 0.18 7.84 4.40
CA ALA A 200 -0.42 8.14 5.69
C ALA A 200 -1.65 9.05 5.52
N TYR A 201 -2.80 8.63 6.05
CA TYR A 201 -3.96 9.50 6.19
C TYR A 201 -3.59 10.76 7.01
N PRO A 202 -4.24 11.91 6.74
CA PRO A 202 -4.19 13.07 7.63
C PRO A 202 -4.59 12.73 9.06
N GLY A 203 -4.05 13.48 10.03
CA GLY A 203 -4.42 13.35 11.44
C GLY A 203 -3.57 12.37 12.24
N VAL A 204 -3.10 12.84 13.40
CA VAL A 204 -2.49 12.00 14.44
C VAL A 204 -3.57 11.57 15.45
N ARG A 205 -3.77 10.27 15.61
CA ARG A 205 -4.86 9.71 16.41
C ARG A 205 -4.38 8.67 17.41
N GLU A 206 -4.62 7.38 17.15
CA GLU A 206 -4.41 6.30 18.10
C GLU A 206 -2.94 6.24 18.52
N TYR A 207 -2.71 6.31 19.84
CA TYR A 207 -1.39 6.26 20.45
C TYR A 207 -0.38 7.27 19.87
N GLY A 208 -0.86 8.41 19.36
CA GLY A 208 -0.02 9.44 18.76
C GLY A 208 0.59 9.03 17.41
N SER A 209 -0.04 8.09 16.70
CA SER A 209 0.38 7.64 15.37
C SER A 209 -0.56 8.11 14.27
N ARG A 210 -0.11 8.00 13.01
CA ARG A 210 -0.95 8.16 11.82
C ARG A 210 -1.37 6.83 11.26
N ARG A 211 -2.62 6.76 10.80
CA ARG A 211 -3.14 5.61 10.07
C ARG A 211 -2.64 5.64 8.64
N SER A 212 -2.27 4.49 8.11
CA SER A 212 -1.93 4.30 6.70
C SER A 212 -3.20 3.99 5.94
N ILE A 213 -3.22 4.29 4.64
CA ILE A 213 -4.32 3.90 3.77
C ILE A 213 -4.39 2.36 3.63
N PRO A 214 -5.59 1.77 3.50
CA PRO A 214 -5.74 0.36 3.16
C PRO A 214 -5.30 0.09 1.72
N MET A 215 -4.58 -1.01 1.50
CA MET A 215 -4.14 -1.46 0.16
C MET A 215 -3.94 -2.97 0.16
N GLY A 216 -4.76 -3.69 -0.62
CA GLY A 216 -4.69 -5.15 -0.68
C GLY A 216 -5.09 -5.80 0.65
N ASP A 217 -4.51 -6.96 0.96
CA ASP A 217 -4.85 -7.75 2.16
C ASP A 217 -4.52 -7.04 3.49
N GLY A 218 -3.66 -6.01 3.46
CA GLY A 218 -3.38 -5.22 4.65
C GLY A 218 -4.18 -3.92 4.67
N GLY A 219 -4.95 -3.72 5.73
CA GLY A 219 -5.77 -2.52 5.86
C GLY A 219 -5.11 -1.38 6.63
N GLY A 220 -4.18 -1.69 7.56
CA GLY A 220 -3.77 -0.73 8.59
C GLY A 220 -4.91 -0.15 9.42
N ARG A 221 -6.09 -0.78 9.34
CA ARG A 221 -7.35 -0.26 9.87
C ARG A 221 -7.33 -0.26 11.39
N ARG A 222 -6.61 -1.19 12.00
CA ARG A 222 -6.34 -1.25 13.43
C ARG A 222 -4.92 -0.83 13.74
N PHE A 223 -4.73 -0.27 14.93
CA PHE A 223 -3.39 0.01 15.45
C PHE A 223 -2.60 -1.29 15.66
N GLY A 224 -1.34 -1.27 15.26
CA GLY A 224 -0.39 -2.37 15.41
C GLY A 224 1.05 -1.88 15.39
N GLY A 225 1.98 -2.79 15.70
CA GLY A 225 3.42 -2.50 15.72
C GLY A 225 4.02 -2.10 14.38
N ASP A 226 3.30 -2.35 13.28
CA ASP A 226 3.61 -1.90 11.93
C ASP A 226 3.67 -0.37 11.82
N ARG A 227 2.89 0.37 12.62
CA ARG A 227 2.97 1.85 12.72
C ARG A 227 4.40 2.32 13.03
N ASP A 228 5.03 1.68 14.01
CA ASP A 228 6.39 1.98 14.43
C ASP A 228 7.43 1.47 13.42
N LYS A 229 7.15 0.36 12.71
CA LYS A 229 7.99 -0.11 11.60
C LYS A 229 8.02 0.91 10.47
N THR A 230 6.85 1.39 10.01
CA THR A 230 6.74 2.39 8.93
C THR A 230 7.45 3.70 9.29
N LEU A 231 7.26 4.20 10.52
CA LEU A 231 7.99 5.39 11.00
C LEU A 231 9.50 5.17 11.00
N SER A 232 9.95 4.03 11.52
CA SER A 232 11.38 3.74 11.65
C SER A 232 12.05 3.50 10.29
N ALA A 233 11.39 2.81 9.37
CA ALA A 233 11.87 2.64 8.00
C ALA A 233 12.04 3.98 7.28
N ARG A 234 11.08 4.91 7.44
CA ARG A 234 11.22 6.28 6.90
C ARG A 234 12.39 7.02 7.52
N ARG A 235 12.62 6.91 8.82
CA ARG A 235 13.76 7.55 9.49
C ARG A 235 15.10 7.00 8.99
N ILE A 236 15.22 5.69 8.80
CA ILE A 236 16.42 5.06 8.21
C ILE A 236 16.71 5.65 6.83
N LEU A 237 15.69 5.69 5.96
CA LEU A 237 15.84 6.23 4.61
C LEU A 237 16.15 7.74 4.60
N VAL A 238 15.53 8.51 5.49
CA VAL A 238 15.82 9.95 5.67
C VAL A 238 17.27 10.18 6.14
N ASN A 239 17.78 9.35 7.05
CA ASN A 239 19.16 9.45 7.51
C ASN A 239 20.14 9.09 6.38
N HIS A 240 19.85 8.05 5.61
CA HIS A 240 20.66 7.64 4.46
C HIS A 240 20.69 8.71 3.37
N TYR A 241 19.52 9.24 2.99
CA TYR A 241 19.37 10.30 1.99
C TYR A 241 19.31 11.70 2.63
N ARG A 242 20.10 11.95 3.67
CA ARG A 242 20.05 13.22 4.45
C ARG A 242 20.37 14.47 3.64
N GLU A 243 21.04 14.33 2.50
CA GLU A 243 21.38 15.42 1.59
C GLU A 243 20.27 15.71 0.55
N ASP A 244 19.27 14.84 0.42
CA ASP A 244 18.11 15.07 -0.46
C ASP A 244 17.13 16.04 0.23
N PRO A 245 16.81 17.21 -0.37
CA PRO A 245 15.85 18.15 0.19
C PRO A 245 14.47 17.55 0.46
N ARG A 246 14.07 16.52 -0.30
CA ARG A 246 12.80 15.79 -0.07
C ARG A 246 12.82 15.03 1.25
N SER A 247 14.00 14.55 1.68
CA SER A 247 14.16 13.91 3.00
C SER A 247 13.95 14.91 4.14
N HIS A 248 14.25 16.20 3.94
CA HIS A 248 14.03 17.23 4.98
C HIS A 248 12.54 17.48 5.23
N ALA A 249 11.73 17.43 4.18
CA ALA A 249 10.27 17.49 4.27
C ALA A 249 9.71 16.25 4.99
N VAL A 250 10.18 15.05 4.61
CA VAL A 250 9.78 13.81 5.28
C VAL A 250 10.26 13.79 6.73
N HIS A 251 11.43 14.35 7.04
CA HIS A 251 11.93 14.49 8.40
C HIS A 251 11.01 15.38 9.23
N ALA A 252 10.64 16.57 8.73
CA ALA A 252 9.69 17.45 9.40
C ALA A 252 8.33 16.75 9.65
N PHE A 253 7.83 15.99 8.68
CA PHE A 253 6.63 15.17 8.86
C PHE A 253 6.80 14.12 9.96
N ASN A 254 7.91 13.36 9.95
CA ASN A 254 8.18 12.34 10.95
C ASN A 254 8.28 12.90 12.38
N GLU A 255 8.80 14.13 12.54
CA GLU A 255 8.94 14.76 13.85
C GLU A 255 7.60 15.18 14.48
N THR A 256 6.51 15.21 13.71
CA THR A 256 5.15 15.31 14.28
C THR A 256 4.68 14.00 14.96
N THR A 257 5.40 12.89 14.75
CA THR A 257 5.29 11.63 15.51
C THR A 257 6.65 11.34 16.18
N PRO A 258 7.01 12.08 17.25
CA PRO A 258 8.40 12.14 17.73
C PRO A 258 8.89 10.88 18.45
N ARG A 259 8.02 9.89 18.67
CA ARG A 259 8.35 8.63 19.35
C ARG A 259 7.53 7.47 18.80
N SER A 260 8.07 6.26 18.90
CA SER A 260 7.33 5.01 18.73
C SER A 260 6.09 5.02 19.63
N SER A 261 4.95 4.63 19.06
CA SER A 261 3.67 4.54 19.74
C SER A 261 3.60 3.35 20.69
N VAL A 262 4.25 2.23 20.35
CA VAL A 262 4.40 1.08 21.24
C VAL A 262 5.66 1.27 22.08
N GLY A 263 5.49 1.48 23.40
CA GLY A 263 6.61 1.74 24.31
C GLY A 263 7.68 0.64 24.35
N ALA A 264 7.31 -0.61 24.02
CA ALA A 264 8.24 -1.73 23.87
C ALA A 264 9.23 -1.53 22.70
N TYR A 265 8.82 -0.81 21.65
CA TYR A 265 9.62 -0.52 20.45
C TYR A 265 10.38 0.81 20.51
N ALA A 266 10.52 1.40 21.69
CA ALA A 266 11.32 2.62 21.88
C ALA A 266 12.81 2.46 21.53
N TYR A 267 13.31 1.22 21.39
CA TYR A 267 14.66 0.98 20.87
C TYR A 267 14.81 1.46 19.41
N LYS A 268 13.73 1.47 18.62
CA LYS A 268 13.77 1.95 17.23
C LYS A 268 14.03 3.45 17.16
N ASP A 269 13.42 4.24 18.06
CA ASP A 269 13.71 5.67 18.19
C ASP A 269 15.18 5.89 18.56
N PHE A 270 15.68 5.11 19.52
CA PHE A 270 17.07 5.19 19.96
C PHE A 270 18.06 4.92 18.83
N LEU A 271 17.78 3.94 17.97
CA LEU A 271 18.65 3.59 16.85
C LEU A 271 18.55 4.56 15.67
N TRP A 272 17.35 5.05 15.36
CA TRP A 272 17.08 5.63 14.03
C TRP A 272 16.61 7.08 14.03
N ARG A 273 16.24 7.66 15.17
CA ARG A 273 15.87 9.09 15.22
C ARG A 273 17.13 9.95 15.33
N ASP A 274 17.55 10.54 14.22
CA ASP A 274 18.62 11.54 14.18
C ASP A 274 18.02 12.96 14.10
N PRO A 275 17.99 13.72 15.20
CA PRO A 275 17.45 15.08 15.20
C PRO A 275 18.38 16.11 14.51
N SER A 276 19.55 15.71 14.02
CA SER A 276 20.46 16.58 13.28
C SER A 276 20.13 16.70 11.79
N VAL A 277 19.20 15.88 11.28
CA VAL A 277 18.74 15.99 9.90
C VAL A 277 18.01 17.33 9.71
N PRO A 278 18.33 18.11 8.66
CA PRO A 278 17.62 19.36 8.41
C PRO A 278 16.11 19.14 8.17
N THR A 279 15.31 20.15 8.51
CA THR A 279 13.87 20.16 8.24
C THR A 279 13.54 21.13 7.11
N ALA A 280 12.51 20.79 6.33
CA ALA A 280 11.90 21.66 5.34
C ALA A 280 10.38 21.58 5.48
N ASP A 281 9.67 22.57 4.93
CA ASP A 281 8.21 22.52 4.85
C ASP A 281 7.75 21.26 4.10
N PRO A 282 6.83 20.45 4.66
CA PRO A 282 6.26 19.30 3.95
C PRO A 282 5.70 19.65 2.57
N GLY A 283 5.18 20.87 2.37
CA GLY A 283 4.72 21.36 1.08
C GLY A 283 5.78 21.39 -0.03
N SER A 284 7.07 21.38 0.32
CA SER A 284 8.18 21.39 -0.65
C SER A 284 8.26 20.15 -1.54
N VAL A 285 7.67 19.01 -1.14
CA VAL A 285 7.55 17.81 -2.00
C VAL A 285 6.31 17.83 -2.90
N GLY A 286 5.52 18.91 -2.86
CA GLY A 286 4.25 19.02 -3.57
C GLY A 286 3.07 18.43 -2.79
N LEU A 287 1.93 18.37 -3.47
CA LEU A 287 0.64 17.92 -2.91
C LEU A 287 0.15 16.63 -3.55
N SER A 288 0.92 16.04 -4.47
CA SER A 288 0.62 14.76 -5.10
C SER A 288 1.90 13.99 -5.39
N HIS A 289 1.76 12.66 -5.42
CA HIS A 289 2.87 11.76 -5.69
C HIS A 289 2.39 10.58 -6.55
N LEU A 290 3.16 10.24 -7.57
CA LEU A 290 2.94 9.07 -8.41
C LEU A 290 4.03 8.03 -8.10
N SER A 291 3.62 6.86 -7.64
CA SER A 291 4.47 5.67 -7.66
C SER A 291 4.21 4.92 -8.95
N GLU A 292 4.96 5.29 -9.99
CA GLU A 292 4.73 4.91 -11.38
C GLU A 292 4.66 3.39 -11.57
N ALA A 293 5.65 2.64 -11.08
CA ALA A 293 5.70 1.19 -11.24
C ALA A 293 4.56 0.44 -10.52
N ALA A 294 4.09 0.96 -9.39
CA ALA A 294 2.96 0.38 -8.67
C ALA A 294 1.61 0.86 -9.23
N GLY A 295 1.59 1.91 -10.05
CA GLY A 295 0.37 2.56 -10.53
C GLY A 295 -0.40 3.28 -9.45
N PHE A 296 0.27 3.83 -8.42
CA PHE A 296 -0.38 4.48 -7.28
C PHE A 296 -0.27 6.00 -7.36
N VAL A 297 -1.42 6.67 -7.33
CA VAL A 297 -1.52 8.13 -7.26
C VAL A 297 -2.04 8.54 -5.89
N TYR A 298 -1.30 9.42 -5.23
CA TYR A 298 -1.69 10.03 -3.96
C TYR A 298 -1.88 11.53 -4.15
N ALA A 299 -2.85 12.11 -3.46
CA ALA A 299 -3.05 13.56 -3.45
C ALA A 299 -3.55 14.05 -2.09
N ARG A 300 -3.20 15.29 -1.77
CA ARG A 300 -3.66 16.00 -0.57
C ARG A 300 -4.11 17.41 -0.91
N SER A 301 -5.00 18.00 -0.11
CA SER A 301 -5.29 19.44 -0.19
C SER A 301 -4.12 20.27 0.31
N ASP A 302 -3.44 19.77 1.36
CA ASP A 302 -2.33 20.38 2.08
C ASP A 302 -1.72 19.33 3.04
N TRP A 303 -0.87 19.75 3.98
CA TRP A 303 -0.20 18.89 4.95
C TRP A 303 -0.71 19.03 6.39
N THR A 304 -1.86 19.70 6.62
CA THR A 304 -2.49 19.76 7.94
C THR A 304 -3.17 18.43 8.29
N ASP A 305 -3.56 18.28 9.55
CA ASP A 305 -4.20 17.07 10.05
C ASP A 305 -5.67 16.92 9.60
N ASP A 306 -6.27 17.99 9.06
CA ASP A 306 -7.62 18.02 8.48
C ASP A 306 -7.64 18.09 6.95
N ALA A 307 -6.49 17.86 6.30
CA ALA A 307 -6.38 17.83 4.85
C ALA A 307 -7.38 16.84 4.22
N THR A 308 -7.82 17.14 3.00
CA THR A 308 -8.46 16.15 2.14
C THR A 308 -7.38 15.27 1.55
N HIS A 309 -7.59 13.96 1.52
CA HIS A 309 -6.66 12.97 0.94
C HIS A 309 -7.37 12.09 -0.07
N PHE A 310 -6.67 11.80 -1.16
CA PHE A 310 -7.14 10.97 -2.26
C PHE A 310 -6.07 9.96 -2.64
N TYR A 311 -6.52 8.76 -2.96
CA TYR A 311 -5.70 7.69 -3.51
C TYR A 311 -6.40 7.08 -4.71
N LEU A 312 -5.66 6.75 -5.75
CA LEU A 312 -6.11 5.98 -6.89
C LEU A 312 -5.06 4.95 -7.28
N LYS A 313 -5.51 3.75 -7.66
CA LYS A 313 -4.65 2.66 -8.14
C LYS A 313 -5.05 2.21 -9.53
N ALA A 314 -4.09 2.16 -10.45
CA ALA A 314 -4.18 1.45 -11.70
C ALA A 314 -2.77 1.06 -12.14
N GLY A 315 -2.38 -0.17 -11.86
CA GLY A 315 -1.05 -0.69 -12.16
C GLY A 315 -1.05 -2.21 -12.26
N ASP A 316 0.13 -2.73 -12.57
CA ASP A 316 0.34 -4.12 -12.94
C ASP A 316 0.22 -5.11 -11.78
N ARG A 317 0.10 -6.38 -12.17
CA ARG A 317 0.00 -7.52 -11.27
C ARG A 317 1.37 -8.15 -11.05
N PHE A 318 1.71 -8.40 -9.79
CA PHE A 318 3.01 -8.96 -9.39
C PHE A 318 2.91 -10.03 -8.31
N THR A 319 1.95 -9.93 -7.39
CA THR A 319 2.00 -10.66 -6.13
C THR A 319 0.65 -11.00 -5.49
N ALA A 320 0.71 -11.74 -4.38
CA ALA A 320 -0.38 -12.39 -3.69
C ALA A 320 -1.41 -11.44 -3.11
N HIS A 321 -0.93 -10.53 -2.27
CA HIS A 321 -1.74 -9.64 -1.45
C HIS A 321 -2.35 -8.47 -2.25
N GLN A 322 -2.10 -8.40 -3.55
CA GLN A 322 -2.81 -7.50 -4.46
C GLN A 322 -4.26 -7.95 -4.66
N HIS A 323 -5.19 -7.00 -4.81
CA HIS A 323 -6.59 -7.28 -5.14
C HIS A 323 -6.87 -7.09 -6.63
N LEU A 324 -8.06 -7.50 -7.05
CA LEU A 324 -8.67 -7.23 -8.35
C LEU A 324 -9.37 -5.87 -8.32
N ASP A 325 -8.58 -4.82 -8.06
CA ASP A 325 -9.00 -3.49 -7.64
C ASP A 325 -8.49 -2.37 -8.58
N VAL A 326 -8.15 -2.69 -9.84
CA VAL A 326 -7.73 -1.67 -10.81
C VAL A 326 -8.82 -0.60 -10.97
N GLY A 327 -8.41 0.67 -10.94
CA GLY A 327 -9.28 1.84 -10.96
C GLY A 327 -9.83 2.24 -9.59
N HIS A 328 -9.58 1.48 -8.52
CA HIS A 328 -10.05 1.79 -7.17
C HIS A 328 -9.53 3.15 -6.67
N PHE A 329 -10.38 3.87 -5.93
CA PHE A 329 -10.00 5.10 -5.24
C PHE A 329 -10.50 5.16 -3.78
N LEU A 330 -9.81 5.95 -2.98
CA LEU A 330 -10.15 6.31 -1.60
C LEU A 330 -10.32 7.82 -1.48
N ILE A 331 -11.21 8.27 -0.59
CA ILE A 331 -11.39 9.69 -0.23
C ILE A 331 -11.47 9.81 1.28
N TYR A 332 -10.65 10.70 1.83
CA TYR A 332 -10.63 11.04 3.25
C TYR A 332 -10.73 12.55 3.43
N LYS A 333 -11.54 12.99 4.41
CA LYS A 333 -11.58 14.35 4.93
C LYS A 333 -12.14 14.32 6.34
N HIS A 334 -11.31 14.64 7.33
CA HIS A 334 -11.53 14.41 8.77
C HIS A 334 -11.74 12.95 9.19
N GLU A 335 -12.36 12.12 8.35
CA GLU A 335 -12.53 10.68 8.45
C GLU A 335 -12.39 10.05 7.06
N GLU A 336 -12.24 8.72 7.01
CA GLU A 336 -12.36 7.98 5.75
C GLU A 336 -13.82 8.04 5.28
N LEU A 337 -14.07 8.42 4.03
CA LEU A 337 -15.42 8.64 3.48
C LEU A 337 -15.74 7.62 2.40
N ALA A 338 -14.79 7.41 1.48
CA ALA A 338 -14.77 6.30 0.53
C ALA A 338 -13.58 5.40 0.89
N GLY A 339 -13.88 4.15 1.28
CA GLY A 339 -12.91 3.19 1.80
C GLY A 339 -12.67 2.01 0.86
N ASP A 340 -12.04 0.97 1.38
CA ASP A 340 -11.80 -0.31 0.70
C ASP A 340 -12.64 -1.42 1.37
N GLY A 341 -13.44 -2.15 0.61
CA GLY A 341 -14.47 -3.07 1.10
C GLY A 341 -13.93 -4.39 1.67
N GLY A 342 -14.73 -5.04 2.51
CA GLY A 342 -14.41 -6.36 3.07
C GLY A 342 -13.32 -6.32 4.14
N HIS A 343 -12.89 -7.51 4.56
CA HIS A 343 -11.93 -7.73 5.63
C HIS A 343 -10.95 -8.84 5.28
N TYR A 344 -9.67 -8.64 5.57
CA TYR A 344 -8.69 -9.73 5.48
C TYR A 344 -8.81 -10.71 6.66
N ASP A 345 -9.83 -11.57 6.62
CA ASP A 345 -10.12 -12.57 7.64
C ASP A 345 -9.19 -13.80 7.57
N GLY A 346 -8.62 -14.07 6.40
CA GLY A 346 -7.53 -15.02 6.19
C GLY A 346 -7.25 -15.22 4.70
N PHE A 347 -6.03 -15.62 4.35
CA PHE A 347 -5.68 -15.90 2.96
C PHE A 347 -6.42 -17.15 2.46
N GLY A 348 -7.20 -17.01 1.37
CA GLY A 348 -7.91 -18.11 0.74
C GLY A 348 -9.23 -18.50 1.41
N THR A 349 -9.74 -17.74 2.38
CA THR A 349 -11.07 -17.95 2.97
C THR A 349 -12.18 -17.68 1.93
N GLN A 350 -13.42 -18.07 2.24
CA GLN A 350 -14.56 -17.78 1.36
C GLN A 350 -14.79 -16.28 1.19
N HIS A 351 -14.66 -15.47 2.25
CA HIS A 351 -14.79 -14.02 2.15
C HIS A 351 -13.66 -13.41 1.34
N ASP A 352 -12.43 -13.90 1.51
CA ASP A 352 -11.27 -13.43 0.77
C ASP A 352 -11.45 -13.61 -0.75
N VAL A 353 -11.63 -14.87 -1.19
CA VAL A 353 -11.62 -15.22 -2.62
C VAL A 353 -12.90 -14.86 -3.38
N ASN A 354 -14.00 -14.63 -2.66
CA ASN A 354 -15.27 -14.26 -3.26
C ASN A 354 -15.69 -12.82 -2.99
N TYR A 355 -15.09 -12.09 -2.06
CA TYR A 355 -15.51 -10.70 -1.79
C TYR A 355 -14.32 -9.76 -1.62
N HIS A 356 -13.51 -9.91 -0.58
CA HIS A 356 -12.52 -8.91 -0.16
C HIS A 356 -11.48 -8.60 -1.24
N LEU A 357 -10.90 -9.62 -1.87
CA LEU A 357 -9.92 -9.40 -2.92
C LEU A 357 -10.56 -9.03 -4.27
N ARG A 358 -11.87 -9.21 -4.40
CA ARG A 358 -12.64 -9.14 -5.65
C ARG A 358 -13.16 -7.73 -5.91
N THR A 359 -13.35 -7.41 -7.19
CA THR A 359 -13.67 -6.06 -7.67
C THR A 359 -14.93 -5.47 -7.03
N ILE A 360 -15.90 -6.32 -6.66
CA ILE A 360 -17.11 -5.89 -5.95
C ILE A 360 -16.85 -5.18 -4.61
N ALA A 361 -15.71 -5.44 -3.98
CA ALA A 361 -15.29 -4.78 -2.75
C ALA A 361 -14.59 -3.43 -2.98
N HIS A 362 -14.45 -2.96 -4.22
CA HIS A 362 -13.68 -1.76 -4.55
C HIS A 362 -14.53 -0.68 -5.23
N SER A 363 -14.16 0.60 -5.05
CA SER A 363 -14.76 1.74 -5.76
C SER A 363 -14.31 1.80 -7.23
N THR A 364 -14.78 0.87 -8.05
CA THR A 364 -14.44 0.71 -9.49
C THR A 364 -15.67 0.26 -10.29
N VAL A 365 -15.53 -0.47 -11.40
CA VAL A 365 -16.64 -0.88 -12.27
C VAL A 365 -16.79 -2.39 -12.34
N LEU A 366 -18.03 -2.88 -12.41
CA LEU A 366 -18.38 -4.25 -12.77
C LEU A 366 -18.97 -4.28 -14.18
N VAL A 367 -18.71 -5.35 -14.92
CA VAL A 367 -19.35 -5.66 -16.19
C VAL A 367 -19.80 -7.11 -16.14
N SER A 368 -21.10 -7.37 -16.33
CA SER A 368 -21.67 -8.70 -16.15
C SER A 368 -21.69 -9.49 -17.45
N ASP A 369 -20.84 -10.51 -17.53
CA ASP A 369 -20.93 -11.58 -18.51
C ASP A 369 -21.39 -12.86 -17.80
N PRO A 370 -22.62 -13.35 -18.04
CA PRO A 370 -23.14 -14.53 -17.37
C PRO A 370 -22.41 -15.83 -17.74
N ALA A 371 -21.53 -15.82 -18.74
CA ALA A 371 -20.71 -16.97 -19.14
C ALA A 371 -19.29 -16.94 -18.58
N GLU A 372 -18.87 -15.85 -17.92
CA GLU A 372 -17.51 -15.72 -17.40
C GLU A 372 -17.28 -16.61 -16.16
N GLU A 373 -16.11 -17.23 -16.11
CA GLU A 373 -15.64 -18.03 -14.98
C GLU A 373 -14.31 -17.49 -14.46
N TRP A 374 -13.99 -17.75 -13.19
CA TRP A 374 -12.71 -17.38 -12.56
C TRP A 374 -12.04 -18.65 -12.02
N PRO A 375 -11.34 -19.42 -12.87
CA PRO A 375 -10.89 -20.76 -12.52
C PRO A 375 -9.75 -20.79 -11.49
N GLY A 376 -8.99 -19.70 -11.36
CA GLY A 376 -7.83 -19.63 -10.47
C GLY A 376 -7.74 -18.29 -9.74
N ILE A 377 -8.31 -18.22 -8.53
CA ILE A 377 -8.16 -17.08 -7.61
C ILE A 377 -7.48 -17.57 -6.33
N ARG A 378 -6.21 -17.20 -6.15
CA ARG A 378 -5.37 -17.66 -5.02
C ARG A 378 -5.44 -19.19 -4.87
N ALA A 379 -5.62 -19.67 -3.65
CA ALA A 379 -5.72 -21.09 -3.29
C ALA A 379 -7.14 -21.51 -2.90
N GLY A 380 -8.15 -20.68 -3.16
CA GLY A 380 -9.52 -20.89 -2.70
C GLY A 380 -10.52 -21.16 -3.82
N ASP A 381 -11.69 -21.64 -3.43
CA ASP A 381 -12.78 -21.95 -4.35
C ASP A 381 -13.60 -20.70 -4.67
N VAL A 382 -13.60 -20.31 -5.95
CA VAL A 382 -14.51 -19.28 -6.45
C VAL A 382 -15.90 -19.88 -6.62
N THR A 383 -16.87 -19.29 -5.94
CA THR A 383 -18.24 -19.78 -5.88
C THR A 383 -19.28 -18.74 -6.30
N GLY A 384 -18.83 -17.53 -6.68
CA GLY A 384 -19.65 -16.45 -7.16
C GLY A 384 -18.98 -15.68 -8.30
N ALA A 385 -19.78 -15.24 -9.27
CA ALA A 385 -19.39 -14.28 -10.28
C ALA A 385 -19.64 -12.87 -9.73
N ASP A 386 -18.57 -12.15 -9.41
CA ASP A 386 -18.67 -10.77 -8.92
C ASP A 386 -18.81 -9.76 -10.07
N ASP A 387 -18.84 -10.23 -11.33
CA ASP A 387 -18.85 -9.42 -12.55
C ASP A 387 -17.61 -8.52 -12.70
N GLY A 388 -16.55 -8.81 -11.94
CA GLY A 388 -15.38 -7.97 -11.77
C GLY A 388 -14.28 -8.13 -12.81
N GLN A 389 -13.09 -7.73 -12.41
CA GLN A 389 -11.84 -7.94 -13.12
C GLN A 389 -11.48 -9.43 -13.19
N HIS A 390 -10.66 -9.79 -14.16
CA HIS A 390 -10.28 -11.16 -14.44
C HIS A 390 -8.76 -11.30 -14.41
N HIS A 391 -8.27 -12.32 -13.71
CA HIS A 391 -6.89 -12.77 -13.82
C HIS A 391 -6.86 -14.27 -13.50
N ASP A 392 -6.01 -15.02 -14.20
CA ASP A 392 -5.86 -16.46 -14.03
C ASP A 392 -4.55 -16.72 -13.29
N TRP A 393 -4.63 -17.05 -12.00
CA TRP A 393 -3.46 -17.18 -11.15
C TRP A 393 -2.66 -18.45 -11.53
N PRO A 394 -1.42 -18.31 -12.01
CA PRO A 394 -0.61 -19.47 -12.39
C PRO A 394 -0.04 -20.23 -11.18
N HIS A 395 -0.18 -19.68 -9.97
CA HIS A 395 0.30 -20.25 -8.73
C HIS A 395 -0.67 -19.91 -7.60
N HIS A 396 -0.82 -20.81 -6.61
CA HIS A 396 -1.81 -20.69 -5.54
C HIS A 396 -1.68 -19.42 -4.67
N ASN A 397 -0.51 -18.78 -4.64
CA ASN A 397 -0.32 -17.48 -4.00
C ASN A 397 -0.27 -16.31 -5.01
N GLY A 398 -0.34 -16.53 -6.32
CA GLY A 398 -0.37 -15.44 -7.31
C GLY A 398 0.90 -14.65 -7.52
N ALA A 399 1.96 -14.95 -6.79
CA ALA A 399 3.22 -14.25 -6.95
C ALA A 399 3.96 -14.69 -8.20
N VAL A 400 4.46 -13.72 -8.95
CA VAL A 400 5.44 -13.96 -10.00
C VAL A 400 6.78 -14.24 -9.33
N THR A 401 7.54 -15.20 -9.87
CA THR A 401 8.78 -15.64 -9.23
C THR A 401 9.83 -14.53 -9.22
N ASP A 402 9.98 -13.82 -10.33
CA ASP A 402 10.95 -12.74 -10.54
C ASP A 402 10.63 -11.93 -11.82
N PRO A 403 11.35 -10.85 -12.11
CA PRO A 403 11.10 -10.02 -13.30
C PRO A 403 11.22 -10.77 -14.62
N ALA A 404 12.09 -11.77 -14.74
CA ALA A 404 12.22 -12.55 -15.97
C ALA A 404 10.94 -13.35 -16.24
N ALA A 405 10.38 -13.98 -15.21
CA ALA A 405 9.09 -14.67 -15.31
C ALA A 405 7.93 -13.70 -15.60
N TRP A 406 7.99 -12.47 -15.08
CA TRP A 406 7.01 -11.42 -15.36
C TRP A 406 7.03 -11.04 -16.85
N HIS A 407 8.20 -10.71 -17.39
CA HIS A 407 8.35 -10.35 -18.81
C HIS A 407 7.98 -11.50 -19.75
N ALA A 408 8.28 -12.75 -19.37
CA ALA A 408 7.93 -13.92 -20.17
C ALA A 408 6.42 -14.14 -20.32
N ARG A 409 5.60 -13.61 -19.39
CA ARG A 409 4.13 -13.66 -19.43
C ARG A 409 3.52 -12.27 -19.28
N ARG A 410 4.12 -11.27 -19.93
CA ARG A 410 3.73 -9.85 -19.79
C ARG A 410 2.23 -9.64 -19.98
N GLU A 411 1.61 -10.28 -20.99
CA GLU A 411 0.16 -10.16 -21.26
C GLU A 411 -0.74 -10.58 -20.09
N LEU A 412 -0.26 -11.45 -19.19
CA LEU A 412 -1.01 -11.88 -18.01
C LEU A 412 -0.92 -10.86 -16.86
N TYR A 413 0.16 -10.07 -16.81
CA TYR A 413 0.51 -9.25 -15.66
C TYR A 413 0.46 -7.74 -15.91
N ASP A 414 0.65 -7.33 -17.17
CA ASP A 414 0.50 -5.95 -17.66
C ASP A 414 -0.99 -5.63 -17.86
N ILE A 415 -1.66 -5.24 -16.78
CA ILE A 415 -3.14 -5.20 -16.72
C ILE A 415 -3.71 -3.77 -16.65
N ALA A 416 -2.90 -2.76 -16.33
CA ALA A 416 -3.38 -1.40 -16.20
C ALA A 416 -2.26 -0.37 -16.17
N ASP A 417 -2.54 0.83 -16.67
CA ASP A 417 -1.59 1.94 -16.67
C ASP A 417 -2.22 3.23 -16.16
N ILE A 418 -1.46 4.01 -15.40
CA ILE A 418 -1.67 5.46 -15.33
C ILE A 418 -1.12 6.06 -16.64
N VAL A 419 -1.99 6.56 -17.50
CA VAL A 419 -1.60 7.07 -18.82
C VAL A 419 -1.43 8.58 -18.85
N ALA A 420 -2.01 9.30 -17.89
CA ALA A 420 -1.77 10.72 -17.69
C ALA A 420 -1.75 11.10 -16.20
N PHE A 421 -0.88 12.05 -15.86
CA PHE A 421 -0.77 12.61 -14.52
C PHE A 421 -0.23 14.05 -14.61
N GLU A 422 -0.90 14.99 -13.97
CA GLU A 422 -0.49 16.40 -13.88
C GLU A 422 -0.98 17.02 -12.57
N ASP A 423 -0.07 17.60 -11.77
CA ASP A 423 -0.41 18.42 -10.62
C ASP A 423 -0.04 19.90 -10.88
N SER A 424 -1.00 20.81 -10.71
CA SER A 424 -0.79 22.26 -10.86
C SER A 424 -0.92 23.02 -9.53
N GLY A 425 -1.04 22.34 -8.40
CA GLY A 425 -1.43 22.91 -7.12
C GLY A 425 -2.94 23.17 -7.02
N GLU A 426 -3.52 23.96 -7.93
CA GLU A 426 -4.97 24.24 -7.97
C GLU A 426 -5.81 22.99 -8.27
N TYR A 427 -5.28 22.08 -9.08
CA TYR A 427 -5.89 20.79 -9.37
C TYR A 427 -4.84 19.70 -9.57
N LEU A 428 -5.29 18.45 -9.44
CA LEU A 428 -4.62 17.26 -9.96
C LEU A 428 -5.50 16.67 -11.06
N TYR A 429 -4.90 16.26 -12.17
CA TYR A 429 -5.52 15.42 -13.18
C TYR A 429 -4.79 14.08 -13.27
N VAL A 430 -5.55 12.99 -13.29
CA VAL A 430 -5.05 11.63 -13.54
C VAL A 430 -5.99 10.92 -14.51
N ALA A 431 -5.41 10.14 -15.41
CA ALA A 431 -6.15 9.22 -16.25
C ALA A 431 -5.52 7.83 -16.22
N ALA A 432 -6.36 6.80 -16.19
CA ALA A 432 -5.97 5.41 -16.18
C ALA A 432 -6.65 4.65 -17.31
N ASP A 433 -5.91 3.71 -17.92
CA ASP A 433 -6.47 2.64 -18.75
C ASP A 433 -6.52 1.36 -17.90
N CYS A 434 -7.73 0.92 -17.62
CA CYS A 434 -8.05 -0.22 -16.77
C CYS A 434 -8.55 -1.42 -17.59
N SER A 435 -8.53 -1.32 -18.92
CA SER A 435 -9.22 -2.26 -19.81
C SER A 435 -8.67 -3.69 -19.69
N ARG A 436 -7.34 -3.82 -19.61
CA ARG A 436 -6.64 -5.11 -19.57
C ARG A 436 -6.80 -5.86 -18.24
N ALA A 437 -7.42 -5.25 -17.23
CA ALA A 437 -7.77 -5.90 -15.98
C ALA A 437 -9.03 -6.78 -16.10
N TYR A 438 -9.76 -6.72 -17.22
CA TYR A 438 -10.97 -7.52 -17.46
C TYR A 438 -10.72 -8.51 -18.61
N SER A 439 -11.53 -9.56 -18.68
CA SER A 439 -11.52 -10.46 -19.83
C SER A 439 -11.81 -9.68 -21.12
N ALA A 440 -10.99 -9.90 -22.15
CA ALA A 440 -11.17 -9.33 -23.48
C ALA A 440 -12.47 -9.82 -24.17
N ASP A 441 -13.03 -10.95 -23.73
CA ASP A 441 -14.33 -11.44 -24.22
C ASP A 441 -15.50 -10.59 -23.70
N LYS A 442 -15.29 -9.84 -22.61
CA LYS A 442 -16.31 -9.08 -21.90
C LYS A 442 -16.21 -7.57 -22.06
N LEU A 443 -14.99 -7.04 -21.98
CA LEU A 443 -14.73 -5.61 -21.96
C LEU A 443 -13.75 -5.22 -23.08
N ALA A 444 -14.14 -4.23 -23.89
CA ALA A 444 -13.28 -3.66 -24.92
C ALA A 444 -12.50 -2.44 -24.40
N ALA A 445 -13.10 -1.62 -23.53
CA ALA A 445 -12.41 -0.48 -22.94
C ALA A 445 -12.98 -0.11 -21.56
N PHE A 446 -12.10 0.25 -20.64
CA PHE A 446 -12.43 0.99 -19.43
C PHE A 446 -11.34 2.02 -19.15
N THR A 447 -11.66 3.29 -19.33
CA THR A 447 -10.79 4.40 -18.94
C THR A 447 -11.42 5.20 -17.82
N ARG A 448 -10.62 5.58 -16.82
CA ARG A 448 -11.04 6.44 -15.70
C ARG A 448 -10.24 7.73 -15.73
N GLN A 449 -10.91 8.87 -15.71
CA GLN A 449 -10.31 10.19 -15.61
C GLN A 449 -10.79 10.86 -14.33
N VAL A 450 -9.87 11.41 -13.53
CA VAL A 450 -10.19 12.14 -12.31
C VAL A 450 -9.55 13.52 -12.36
N VAL A 451 -10.37 14.55 -12.17
CA VAL A 451 -9.92 15.90 -11.84
C VAL A 451 -10.21 16.15 -10.37
N TYR A 452 -9.18 16.24 -9.54
CA TYR A 452 -9.28 16.69 -8.17
C TYR A 452 -9.05 18.21 -8.12
N LEU A 453 -10.14 18.96 -7.96
CA LEU A 453 -10.16 20.39 -7.70
C LEU A 453 -9.91 20.62 -6.21
N ARG A 454 -8.73 21.15 -5.88
CA ARG A 454 -8.38 21.39 -4.48
C ARG A 454 -9.24 22.53 -3.91
N PRO A 455 -9.65 22.44 -2.63
CA PRO A 455 -9.25 21.40 -1.67
C PRO A 455 -10.10 20.12 -1.69
N ASP A 456 -11.29 20.09 -2.28
CA ASP A 456 -12.32 19.15 -1.79
C ASP A 456 -13.16 18.43 -2.86
N THR A 457 -13.06 18.77 -4.14
CA THR A 457 -13.99 18.29 -5.18
C THR A 457 -13.30 17.40 -6.21
N PHE A 458 -13.90 16.24 -6.49
CA PHE A 458 -13.42 15.25 -7.44
C PHE A 458 -14.45 15.09 -8.56
N VAL A 459 -14.05 15.34 -9.80
CA VAL A 459 -14.85 15.01 -10.99
C VAL A 459 -14.29 13.70 -11.56
N ILE A 460 -15.08 12.64 -11.51
CA ILE A 460 -14.70 11.29 -11.95
C ILE A 460 -15.50 10.96 -13.21
N PHE A 461 -14.80 10.72 -14.31
CA PHE A 461 -15.37 10.36 -15.60
C PHE A 461 -14.84 9.01 -16.05
N ASP A 462 -15.76 8.04 -16.21
CA ASP A 462 -15.45 6.73 -16.73
C ASP A 462 -16.12 6.53 -18.09
N ARG A 463 -15.35 5.97 -19.04
CA ARG A 463 -15.87 5.40 -20.29
C ARG A 463 -15.73 3.90 -20.19
N VAL A 464 -16.84 3.18 -20.30
CA VAL A 464 -16.87 1.71 -20.17
C VAL A 464 -17.57 1.12 -21.40
N GLU A 465 -16.83 0.32 -22.16
CA GLU A 465 -17.29 -0.33 -23.38
C GLU A 465 -17.22 -1.85 -23.21
N SER A 466 -18.38 -2.50 -23.18
CA SER A 466 -18.50 -3.95 -23.20
C SER A 466 -18.55 -4.48 -24.63
N THR A 467 -18.14 -5.73 -24.83
CA THR A 467 -18.19 -6.41 -26.13
C THR A 467 -19.62 -6.68 -26.61
N ARG A 468 -20.57 -6.71 -25.67
CA ARG A 468 -22.00 -6.94 -25.89
C ARG A 468 -22.83 -5.92 -25.12
N ALA A 469 -23.90 -5.43 -25.73
CA ALA A 469 -24.69 -4.33 -25.16
C ALA A 469 -25.43 -4.76 -23.87
N GLU A 470 -25.86 -6.02 -23.82
CA GLU A 470 -26.56 -6.64 -22.70
C GLU A 470 -25.70 -6.87 -21.45
N PHE A 471 -24.37 -6.73 -21.57
CA PHE A 471 -23.49 -6.81 -20.41
C PHE A 471 -23.67 -5.56 -19.56
N ARG A 472 -24.41 -5.73 -18.46
CA ARG A 472 -24.72 -4.66 -17.52
C ARG A 472 -23.43 -4.11 -16.91
N LYS A 473 -23.31 -2.78 -16.90
CA LYS A 473 -22.18 -2.06 -16.30
C LYS A 473 -22.64 -1.40 -15.01
N THR A 474 -21.85 -1.53 -13.96
CA THR A 474 -22.18 -1.01 -12.63
C THR A 474 -20.97 -0.28 -12.06
N TRP A 475 -21.13 1.00 -11.76
CA TRP A 475 -20.14 1.78 -11.02
C TRP A 475 -20.34 1.60 -9.51
N LEU A 476 -19.25 1.39 -8.79
CA LEU A 476 -19.24 1.10 -7.36
C LEU A 476 -18.63 2.26 -6.56
N LEU A 477 -19.23 2.52 -5.40
CA LEU A 477 -18.62 3.31 -4.32
C LEU A 477 -18.74 2.56 -3.00
N GLN A 478 -17.59 2.35 -2.36
CA GLN A 478 -17.52 1.74 -1.04
C GLN A 478 -17.60 2.83 0.03
N ALA A 479 -18.82 3.11 0.49
CA ALA A 479 -19.08 4.19 1.42
C ALA A 479 -18.85 3.72 2.87
N MET A 480 -18.11 4.52 3.64
CA MET A 480 -17.82 4.20 5.05
C MET A 480 -19.06 4.17 5.94
N LYS A 481 -20.15 4.83 5.51
CA LYS A 481 -21.47 4.82 6.14
C LYS A 481 -22.54 4.74 5.06
N THR A 482 -23.71 4.17 5.38
CA THR A 482 -24.87 4.19 4.49
C THR A 482 -25.21 5.64 4.10
N PRO A 483 -25.25 5.98 2.80
CA PRO A 483 -25.56 7.33 2.37
C PRO A 483 -27.04 7.70 2.62
N GLU A 484 -27.28 8.93 3.02
CA GLU A 484 -28.61 9.55 3.02
C GLU A 484 -28.88 10.20 1.67
N ARG A 485 -30.12 10.10 1.15
CA ARG A 485 -30.51 10.86 -0.04
C ARG A 485 -30.94 12.28 0.35
N ARG A 486 -30.29 13.29 -0.23
CA ARG A 486 -30.63 14.72 -0.07
C ARG A 486 -30.80 15.36 -1.45
N GLY A 487 -32.06 15.55 -1.86
CA GLY A 487 -32.38 15.90 -3.25
C GLY A 487 -31.88 14.81 -4.20
N GLU A 488 -31.11 15.21 -5.21
CA GLU A 488 -30.48 14.30 -6.18
C GLU A 488 -29.15 13.71 -5.70
N SER A 489 -28.61 14.19 -4.57
CA SER A 489 -27.31 13.73 -4.04
C SER A 489 -27.46 12.57 -3.07
N LEU A 490 -26.46 11.68 -3.04
CA LEU A 490 -26.21 10.82 -1.89
C LEU A 490 -25.21 11.50 -0.96
N VAL A 491 -25.40 11.40 0.35
CA VAL A 491 -24.57 12.06 1.36
C VAL A 491 -24.10 11.04 2.39
N VAL A 492 -22.79 10.81 2.44
CA VAL A 492 -22.14 9.96 3.44
C VAL A 492 -21.61 10.86 4.54
N THR A 493 -22.04 10.68 5.78
CA THR A 493 -21.45 11.40 6.94
C THR A 493 -20.79 10.39 7.87
N HIS A 494 -19.50 10.57 8.14
CA HIS A 494 -18.72 9.71 9.02
C HIS A 494 -17.89 10.58 9.96
N GLY A 495 -18.18 10.51 11.26
CA GLY A 495 -17.57 11.40 12.25
C GLY A 495 -17.70 12.87 11.84
N ASP A 496 -16.56 13.58 11.82
CA ASP A 496 -16.50 14.99 11.43
C ASP A 496 -16.39 15.20 9.91
N GLY A 497 -16.36 14.13 9.11
CA GLY A 497 -16.29 14.17 7.66
C GLY A 497 -17.64 13.95 6.97
N ARG A 498 -17.80 14.54 5.79
CA ARG A 498 -18.97 14.33 4.91
C ARG A 498 -18.54 14.26 3.45
N LEU A 499 -19.21 13.41 2.67
CA LEU A 499 -19.04 13.27 1.22
C LEU A 499 -20.39 13.43 0.53
N PHE A 500 -20.49 14.40 -0.36
CA PHE A 500 -21.62 14.58 -1.26
C PHE A 500 -21.30 13.90 -2.59
N VAL A 501 -22.21 13.07 -3.09
CA VAL A 501 -22.07 12.33 -4.34
C VAL A 501 -23.19 12.76 -5.30
N GLN A 502 -22.81 13.49 -6.35
CA GLN A 502 -23.70 13.93 -7.41
C GLN A 502 -23.46 13.08 -8.66
N THR A 503 -24.48 12.32 -9.09
CA THR A 503 -24.42 11.52 -10.31
C THR A 503 -24.99 12.31 -11.48
N LEU A 504 -24.16 12.58 -12.48
CA LEU A 504 -24.53 13.30 -13.70
C LEU A 504 -24.77 12.36 -14.88
N LEU A 505 -23.98 11.28 -14.96
CA LEU A 505 -24.19 10.17 -15.89
C LEU A 505 -24.11 8.82 -15.16
N PRO A 506 -24.96 7.85 -15.52
CA PRO A 506 -26.06 7.98 -16.49
C PRO A 506 -27.17 8.92 -15.98
N ARG A 507 -27.91 9.59 -16.88
CA ARG A 507 -28.89 10.62 -16.52
C ARG A 507 -30.08 10.10 -15.70
N ASP A 508 -30.47 8.86 -15.96
CA ASP A 508 -31.53 8.14 -15.24
C ASP A 508 -30.97 6.81 -14.70
N PRO A 509 -30.19 6.87 -13.60
CA PRO A 509 -29.51 5.70 -13.06
C PRO A 509 -30.47 4.81 -12.27
N ASN A 510 -30.19 3.51 -12.27
CA ASN A 510 -30.55 2.65 -11.15
C ASN A 510 -29.49 2.79 -10.06
N VAL A 511 -29.92 3.15 -8.85
CA VAL A 511 -29.05 3.27 -7.67
C VAL A 511 -29.50 2.25 -6.63
N ALA A 512 -28.60 1.35 -6.24
CA ALA A 512 -28.82 0.40 -5.16
C ALA A 512 -27.83 0.65 -4.03
N LEU A 513 -28.31 0.48 -2.79
CA LEU A 513 -27.49 0.55 -1.58
C LEU A 513 -27.50 -0.85 -0.96
N HIS A 514 -26.32 -1.45 -0.83
CA HIS A 514 -26.14 -2.74 -0.17
C HIS A 514 -25.44 -2.50 1.17
N ASP A 515 -26.20 -2.61 2.26
CA ASP A 515 -25.71 -2.44 3.64
C ASP A 515 -26.22 -3.58 4.53
N GLY A 516 -25.80 -3.59 5.80
CA GLY A 516 -26.21 -4.62 6.77
C GLY A 516 -25.98 -6.05 6.26
N ASP A 517 -27.05 -6.88 6.30
CA ASP A 517 -27.00 -8.28 5.88
C ASP A 517 -26.79 -8.46 4.35
N ASP A 518 -27.02 -7.40 3.57
CA ASP A 518 -26.86 -7.39 2.11
C ASP A 518 -25.48 -6.88 1.65
N LEU A 519 -24.69 -6.27 2.54
CA LEU A 519 -23.38 -5.71 2.21
C LEU A 519 -22.47 -6.73 1.51
N TYR A 520 -22.39 -7.95 2.02
CA TYR A 520 -21.52 -9.01 1.48
C TYR A 520 -22.26 -10.01 0.57
N ARG A 521 -23.41 -9.61 0.01
CA ARG A 521 -24.22 -10.47 -0.86
C ARG A 521 -24.11 -10.07 -2.33
N TYR A 522 -24.00 -11.08 -3.17
CA TYR A 522 -24.16 -11.00 -4.62
C TYR A 522 -24.41 -12.42 -5.19
N GLY A 523 -24.92 -12.53 -6.42
CA GLY A 523 -25.16 -13.83 -7.06
C GLY A 523 -26.06 -14.80 -6.27
N GLY A 524 -26.93 -14.26 -5.40
CA GLY A 524 -27.80 -15.06 -4.51
C GLY A 524 -27.09 -15.71 -3.32
N ARG A 525 -25.81 -15.39 -3.07
CA ARG A 525 -24.98 -15.93 -1.98
C ARG A 525 -24.52 -14.81 -1.05
N ALA A 526 -24.10 -15.19 0.14
CA ALA A 526 -23.54 -14.28 1.15
C ALA A 526 -22.11 -14.71 1.47
N TYR A 527 -21.22 -13.75 1.53
CA TYR A 527 -19.81 -13.95 1.83
C TYR A 527 -19.40 -13.09 3.03
N PRO A 528 -20.02 -13.23 4.22
CA PRO A 528 -19.61 -12.43 5.38
C PRO A 528 -18.20 -12.83 5.83
N PRO A 529 -17.42 -11.88 6.38
CA PRO A 529 -16.09 -12.18 6.94
C PRO A 529 -16.20 -13.04 8.20
N GLU A 530 -15.25 -13.95 8.40
CA GLU A 530 -15.12 -14.74 9.63
C GLU A 530 -14.59 -13.89 10.80
N ARG A 531 -13.92 -12.78 10.48
CA ARG A 531 -13.30 -11.87 11.46
C ARG A 531 -13.37 -10.42 11.00
N ASP A 532 -13.80 -9.56 11.91
CA ASP A 532 -13.64 -8.11 11.79
C ASP A 532 -12.15 -7.73 12.00
N THR A 533 -11.59 -7.02 11.04
CA THR A 533 -10.18 -6.55 11.01
C THR A 533 -10.02 -5.02 11.11
N GLY A 534 -11.07 -4.30 11.46
CA GLY A 534 -11.06 -2.84 11.65
C GLY A 534 -12.16 -2.14 10.85
N PRO A 535 -12.23 -0.80 10.92
CA PRO A 535 -13.21 -0.02 10.17
C PRO A 535 -13.19 -0.39 8.69
N ALA A 536 -14.36 -0.71 8.16
CA ALA A 536 -14.60 -1.08 6.77
C ALA A 536 -15.86 -0.33 6.26
N PRO A 537 -16.02 -0.19 4.93
CA PRO A 537 -17.25 0.31 4.33
C PRO A 537 -18.49 -0.41 4.84
N GLU A 538 -19.51 0.35 5.24
CA GLU A 538 -20.79 -0.18 5.73
C GLU A 538 -21.84 -0.25 4.62
N CYS A 539 -21.57 0.37 3.47
CA CYS A 539 -22.46 0.35 2.32
C CYS A 539 -21.68 0.27 1.00
N ARG A 540 -22.07 -0.67 0.13
CA ARG A 540 -21.69 -0.66 -1.28
C ARG A 540 -22.80 0.03 -2.08
N VAL A 541 -22.48 1.18 -2.67
CA VAL A 541 -23.36 1.90 -3.59
C VAL A 541 -23.13 1.38 -5.00
N GLU A 542 -24.19 1.00 -5.68
CA GLU A 542 -24.16 0.55 -7.08
C GLU A 542 -24.95 1.53 -7.96
N VAL A 543 -24.31 2.08 -8.98
CA VAL A 543 -24.94 2.94 -9.99
C VAL A 543 -24.84 2.25 -11.35
N SER A 544 -25.98 2.08 -12.03
CA SER A 544 -26.00 1.43 -13.35
C SER A 544 -26.95 2.15 -14.33
N PRO A 545 -26.65 2.16 -15.63
CA PRO A 545 -27.58 2.61 -16.65
C PRO A 545 -28.85 1.75 -16.67
N ARG A 546 -29.98 2.37 -17.00
CA ARG A 546 -31.25 1.66 -17.27
C ARG A 546 -31.31 1.11 -18.69
N GLU A 547 -30.73 1.84 -19.62
CA GLU A 547 -30.72 1.47 -21.03
C GLU A 547 -29.56 0.51 -21.31
N VAL A 548 -29.80 -0.41 -22.23
CA VAL A 548 -28.82 -1.39 -22.70
C VAL A 548 -27.96 -0.73 -23.78
N SER A 549 -26.64 -0.71 -23.59
CA SER A 549 -25.69 -0.07 -24.50
C SER A 549 -24.36 -0.81 -24.49
N THR A 550 -23.62 -0.79 -25.61
CA THR A 550 -22.23 -1.26 -25.61
C THR A 550 -21.31 -0.29 -24.87
N VAL A 551 -21.56 1.02 -24.99
CA VAL A 551 -20.77 2.08 -24.34
C VAL A 551 -21.65 2.82 -23.33
N ASP A 552 -21.21 2.87 -22.09
CA ASP A 552 -21.80 3.71 -21.06
C ASP A 552 -20.76 4.65 -20.47
N TYR A 553 -21.24 5.80 -20.03
CA TYR A 553 -20.46 6.82 -19.38
C TYR A 553 -20.93 6.99 -17.95
N PHE A 554 -19.99 6.99 -17.02
CA PHE A 554 -20.24 7.35 -15.63
C PHE A 554 -19.57 8.68 -15.34
N LEU A 555 -20.32 9.61 -14.77
CA LEU A 555 -19.82 10.94 -14.49
C LEU A 555 -20.35 11.38 -13.15
N HIS A 556 -19.44 11.46 -12.18
CA HIS A 556 -19.77 11.75 -10.80
C HIS A 556 -18.96 12.94 -10.31
N VAL A 557 -19.60 13.81 -9.52
CA VAL A 557 -18.93 14.87 -8.78
C VAL A 557 -19.04 14.56 -7.30
N LEU A 558 -17.90 14.31 -6.67
CA LEU A 558 -17.76 13.98 -5.26
C LEU A 558 -17.14 15.16 -4.53
N THR A 559 -17.82 15.72 -3.53
CA THR A 559 -17.29 16.84 -2.73
C THR A 559 -17.16 16.40 -1.28
N ALA A 560 -15.92 16.36 -0.78
CA ALA A 560 -15.62 16.08 0.62
C ALA A 560 -15.71 17.38 1.45
N SER A 561 -16.13 17.29 2.71
CA SER A 561 -16.28 18.45 3.58
C SER A 561 -16.26 18.06 5.05
N SER A 562 -16.34 19.07 5.92
CA SER A 562 -16.76 18.86 7.30
C SER A 562 -18.23 18.40 7.36
N ALA A 563 -18.61 17.64 8.39
CA ALA A 563 -19.98 17.30 8.72
C ALA A 563 -20.86 18.53 9.08
N ALA A 564 -20.27 19.70 9.31
CA ALA A 564 -20.99 20.96 9.51
C ALA A 564 -21.46 21.62 8.20
N THR A 565 -20.96 21.17 7.04
CA THR A 565 -21.35 21.69 5.73
C THR A 565 -22.66 21.04 5.28
N ASP A 566 -23.74 21.83 5.15
CA ASP A 566 -25.07 21.31 4.84
C ASP A 566 -25.30 21.05 3.34
N ASP A 567 -24.69 21.87 2.48
CA ASP A 567 -24.79 21.80 1.03
C ASP A 567 -23.46 22.13 0.33
N VAL A 568 -23.38 21.73 -0.94
CA VAL A 568 -22.24 21.99 -1.83
C VAL A 568 -22.75 22.51 -3.18
N PRO A 569 -21.90 23.20 -3.97
CA PRO A 569 -22.29 23.64 -5.30
C PRO A 569 -22.85 22.49 -6.15
N ALA A 570 -24.04 22.71 -6.71
CA ALA A 570 -24.65 21.76 -7.62
C ALA A 570 -23.81 21.65 -8.90
N ALA A 571 -23.51 20.43 -9.31
CA ALA A 571 -22.82 20.17 -10.56
C ALA A 571 -23.84 20.13 -11.72
N ALA A 572 -23.47 20.72 -12.86
CA ALA A 572 -24.29 20.75 -14.06
C ALA A 572 -23.57 20.06 -15.22
N LEU A 573 -24.31 19.24 -15.96
CA LEU A 573 -23.82 18.55 -17.15
C LEU A 573 -24.36 19.21 -18.42
N ALA A 574 -23.46 19.53 -19.34
CA ALA A 574 -23.77 19.88 -20.73
C ALA A 574 -23.07 18.92 -21.70
N GLU A 575 -23.61 18.85 -22.91
CA GLU A 575 -23.04 18.11 -24.03
C GLU A 575 -22.62 19.09 -25.10
N ASP A 576 -21.37 19.00 -25.56
CA ASP A 576 -20.86 19.90 -26.59
C ASP A 576 -19.89 19.18 -27.52
N GLY A 577 -20.25 19.07 -28.80
CA GLY A 577 -19.34 18.67 -29.87
C GLY A 577 -18.54 17.39 -29.58
N GLY A 578 -19.19 16.32 -29.10
CA GLY A 578 -18.53 15.05 -28.78
C GLY A 578 -17.85 14.99 -27.41
N ALA A 579 -18.09 15.98 -26.54
CA ALA A 579 -17.60 16.01 -25.16
C ALA A 579 -18.75 16.06 -24.14
N PHE A 580 -18.41 15.77 -22.89
CA PHE A 580 -19.21 16.11 -21.71
C PHE A 580 -18.53 17.27 -20.99
N VAL A 581 -19.32 18.28 -20.63
CA VAL A 581 -18.87 19.47 -19.90
C VAL A 581 -19.54 19.47 -18.53
N VAL A 582 -18.74 19.45 -17.47
CA VAL A 582 -19.18 19.51 -16.07
C VAL A 582 -18.82 20.86 -15.50
N ALA A 583 -19.81 21.64 -15.10
CA ALA A 583 -19.63 22.85 -14.33
C ALA A 583 -19.90 22.57 -12.84
N VAL A 584 -18.99 22.97 -11.95
CA VAL A 584 -19.16 22.90 -10.50
C VAL A 584 -18.44 24.07 -9.83
N GLY A 585 -19.19 24.92 -9.12
CA GLY A 585 -18.67 26.20 -8.63
C GLY A 585 -18.12 27.06 -9.77
N ASP A 586 -16.89 27.51 -9.65
CA ASP A 586 -16.19 28.32 -10.66
C ASP A 586 -15.39 27.48 -11.68
N ALA A 587 -15.42 26.15 -11.55
CA ALA A 587 -14.67 25.24 -12.40
C ALA A 587 -15.56 24.63 -13.49
N GLU A 588 -14.97 24.37 -14.65
CA GLU A 588 -15.60 23.67 -15.76
C GLU A 588 -14.63 22.66 -16.36
N ALA A 589 -14.95 21.37 -16.27
CA ALA A 589 -14.17 20.28 -16.83
C ALA A 589 -14.85 19.73 -18.09
N ARG A 590 -14.13 19.70 -19.20
CA ARG A 590 -14.56 19.12 -20.47
C ARG A 590 -13.81 17.82 -20.71
N PHE A 591 -14.52 16.72 -20.89
CA PHE A 591 -13.95 15.41 -21.23
C PHE A 591 -14.39 14.97 -22.63
N ALA A 592 -13.45 14.53 -23.46
CA ALA A 592 -13.78 13.86 -24.72
C ALA A 592 -14.48 12.51 -24.45
N ARG A 593 -15.42 12.12 -25.32
CA ARG A 593 -16.20 10.87 -25.16
C ARG A 593 -15.46 9.63 -25.63
N ASP A 594 -14.60 9.77 -26.62
CA ASP A 594 -13.96 8.66 -27.35
C ASP A 594 -12.47 8.52 -27.05
N GLN A 595 -11.89 9.44 -26.28
CA GLN A 595 -10.48 9.43 -25.91
C GLN A 595 -10.25 10.09 -24.56
N ILE A 596 -9.10 9.80 -23.95
CA ILE A 596 -8.63 10.46 -22.73
C ILE A 596 -8.23 11.91 -23.02
N GLY A 597 -8.50 12.79 -22.06
CA GLY A 597 -8.15 14.20 -22.11
C GLY A 597 -9.34 15.11 -22.30
N GLY A 598 -9.04 16.38 -22.60
CA GLY A 598 -10.01 17.46 -22.71
C GLY A 598 -9.45 18.76 -22.15
N THR A 599 -10.32 19.62 -21.60
CA THR A 599 -9.90 20.91 -21.03
C THR A 599 -10.47 21.11 -19.64
N LEU A 600 -9.77 21.90 -18.83
CA LEU A 600 -10.22 22.36 -17.52
C LEU A 600 -10.12 23.88 -17.46
N ARG A 601 -11.23 24.53 -17.15
CA ARG A 601 -11.28 25.94 -16.80
C ARG A 601 -11.37 26.06 -15.28
N VAL A 602 -10.34 26.62 -14.66
CA VAL A 602 -10.25 26.86 -13.21
C VAL A 602 -9.49 28.17 -12.96
N GLY A 603 -9.93 28.96 -11.97
CA GLY A 603 -9.32 30.27 -11.70
C GLY A 603 -9.39 31.24 -12.89
N GLY A 604 -10.43 31.13 -13.72
CA GLY A 604 -10.62 31.94 -14.93
C GLY A 604 -9.68 31.61 -16.09
N ARG A 605 -8.90 30.52 -16.01
CA ARG A 605 -7.96 30.09 -17.05
C ARG A 605 -8.36 28.72 -17.58
N GLU A 606 -8.40 28.58 -18.90
CA GLU A 606 -8.53 27.28 -19.56
C GLU A 606 -7.16 26.62 -19.72
N ARG A 607 -7.10 25.32 -19.45
CA ARG A 607 -5.91 24.47 -19.57
C ARG A 607 -6.29 23.19 -20.30
N VAL A 608 -5.38 22.67 -21.12
CA VAL A 608 -5.54 21.34 -21.73
C VAL A 608 -5.09 20.29 -20.73
N LEU A 609 -5.95 19.31 -20.45
CA LEU A 609 -5.61 18.19 -19.59
C LEU A 609 -4.48 17.37 -20.22
N SER A 610 -3.48 16.99 -19.42
CA SER A 610 -2.32 16.26 -19.94
C SER A 610 -2.73 14.94 -20.61
N ALA A 611 -2.04 14.55 -21.68
CA ALA A 611 -2.19 13.23 -22.30
C ALA A 611 -1.02 12.29 -21.98
N VAL A 612 -0.13 12.73 -21.08
CA VAL A 612 1.08 12.01 -20.66
C VAL A 612 1.29 12.16 -19.16
N ILE A 613 2.10 11.29 -18.57
CA ILE A 613 2.63 11.46 -17.21
C ILE A 613 3.61 12.64 -17.22
N ARG A 614 3.35 13.65 -16.38
CA ARG A 614 4.29 14.73 -16.09
C ARG A 614 4.88 14.49 -14.70
N PRO A 615 6.21 14.57 -14.52
CA PRO A 615 6.80 14.47 -13.19
C PRO A 615 6.17 15.48 -12.23
N THR A 616 5.93 15.11 -10.97
CA THR A 616 5.59 16.08 -9.92
C THR A 616 6.76 17.07 -9.80
N THR A 617 6.60 18.27 -10.33
CA THR A 617 7.57 19.35 -10.08
C THR A 617 7.28 19.94 -8.71
N ALA A 618 8.30 20.04 -7.84
CA ALA A 618 8.20 20.86 -6.63
C ALA A 618 7.68 22.26 -7.01
N PRO A 619 6.77 22.87 -6.24
CA PRO A 619 6.25 24.19 -6.57
C PRO A 619 7.44 25.15 -6.72
N SER A 620 7.53 25.81 -7.89
CA SER A 620 8.48 26.90 -8.07
C SER A 620 8.21 27.94 -6.99
N GLY A 621 9.17 28.17 -6.09
CA GLY A 621 9.03 29.08 -4.96
C GLY A 621 8.36 30.38 -5.40
N ARG A 622 7.20 30.67 -4.83
CA ARG A 622 6.56 31.98 -4.93
C ARG A 622 7.04 32.87 -3.81
#